data_AF-A0A5C7JJY3-F1
#
_entry.id   AF-A0A5C7JJY3-F1
#
_cell.length_a   1.000
_cell.length_b   1.000
_cell.length_c   1.000
_cell.angle_alpha   90.00
_cell.angle_beta   90.00
_cell.angle_gamma   90.00
#
_symmetry.space_group_name_H-M   'P 1'
#
loop_
_entity.id
_entity.type
_entity.pdbx_description
1 polymer ?
#
loop_
_entity_poly.entity_id
_entity_poly.type
_entity_poly.pdbx_seq_one_letter_code
_entity_poly.pdbx_strand_id
1 'polypeptide(L)' 'MKTYEYIEESKRPVAIFNYKTQEPLGEYESVTAAAKAMFNNPQKSVLLYNILANRCKSVKCEKFNTRISVKYLS' A
#
# COMPACT_ATOMS: atom_id res chain seq x y z
N MET A 1 8.62 2.89 21.33
CA MET A 1 8.57 1.73 20.41
C MET A 1 7.10 1.42 20.15
N LYS A 2 6.48 2.06 19.14
CA LYS A 2 5.04 1.95 18.80
C LYS A 2 4.82 1.28 17.42
N THR A 3 5.75 0.44 16.99
CA THR A 3 5.71 -0.19 15.66
C THR A 3 4.72 -1.36 15.58
N TYR A 4 4.35 -1.96 16.72
CA TYR A 4 3.46 -3.14 16.74
C TYR A 4 1.97 -2.80 16.62
N GLU A 5 1.52 -1.63 17.10
CA GLU A 5 0.11 -1.22 17.01
C GLU A 5 -0.36 -1.01 15.56
N TYR A 6 0.54 -0.64 14.65
CA TYR A 6 0.22 -0.45 13.23
C TYR A 6 0.00 -1.77 12.45
N ILE A 7 0.41 -2.91 13.01
CA ILE A 7 0.38 -4.21 12.34
C ILE A 7 -1.02 -4.85 12.47
N GLU A 8 -1.76 -4.57 13.56
CA GLU A 8 -3.10 -5.14 13.77
C GLU A 8 -4.18 -4.53 12.85
N GLU A 9 -4.07 -3.26 12.47
CA GLU A 9 -5.07 -2.58 11.63
C GLU A 9 -5.09 -3.01 10.15
N SER A 10 -4.13 -3.83 9.68
CA SER A 10 -3.94 -4.09 8.24
C SER A 10 -4.49 -5.42 7.74
N LYS A 11 -5.33 -6.17 8.47
CA LYS A 11 -5.93 -7.41 7.94
C LYS A 11 -6.96 -7.20 6.80
N ARG A 12 -7.27 -5.94 6.47
CA ARG A 12 -8.18 -5.62 5.37
C ARG A 12 -7.49 -5.76 4.02
N PRO A 13 -8.09 -6.47 3.06
CA PRO A 13 -7.57 -6.52 1.70
C PRO A 13 -7.51 -5.13 1.07
N VAL A 14 -6.52 -4.93 0.20
CA VAL A 14 -6.28 -3.67 -0.51
C VAL A 14 -6.04 -3.92 -1.99
N ALA A 15 -6.49 -2.98 -2.80
CA ALA A 15 -6.19 -2.91 -4.22
C ALA A 15 -5.18 -1.80 -4.51
N ILE A 16 -4.23 -2.10 -5.38
CA ILE A 16 -3.19 -1.19 -5.84
C ILE A 16 -3.50 -0.79 -7.26
N PHE A 17 -3.42 0.51 -7.53
CA PHE A 17 -3.66 1.08 -8.85
C PHE A 17 -2.47 1.93 -9.29
N ASN A 18 -2.22 1.98 -10.59
CA ASN A 18 -1.37 3.01 -11.15
C ASN A 18 -2.02 4.38 -10.88
N TYR A 19 -1.29 5.28 -10.22
CA TYR A 19 -1.82 6.58 -9.84
C TYR A 19 -2.25 7.43 -11.04
N LYS A 20 -1.54 7.33 -12.17
CA LYS A 20 -1.83 8.11 -13.38
C LYS A 20 -2.94 7.48 -14.23
N THR A 21 -2.82 6.19 -14.54
CA THR A 21 -3.73 5.51 -15.46
C THR A 21 -4.97 4.94 -14.77
N GLN A 22 -4.96 4.85 -13.43
CA GLN A 22 -5.99 4.18 -12.63
C GLN A 22 -6.18 2.70 -12.96
N GLU A 23 -5.26 2.10 -13.71
CA GLU A 23 -5.28 0.66 -14.01
C GLU A 23 -4.94 -0.15 -12.76
N PRO A 24 -5.64 -1.27 -12.52
CA PRO A 24 -5.34 -2.17 -11.41
C PRO A 24 -3.98 -2.83 -11.62
N LEU A 25 -3.15 -2.84 -10.58
CA LEU A 25 -1.84 -3.49 -10.55
C LEU A 25 -1.83 -4.77 -9.71
N GLY A 26 -2.83 -4.94 -8.85
CA GLY A 26 -3.02 -6.15 -8.07
C GLY A 26 -3.74 -5.91 -6.75
N GLU A 27 -4.24 -7.00 -6.19
CA GLU A 27 -4.92 -7.05 -4.89
C GLU A 27 -4.08 -7.85 -3.90
N TYR A 28 -4.13 -7.45 -2.64
CA TYR A 28 -3.36 -8.06 -1.57
C TYR A 28 -4.22 -8.20 -0.33
N GLU A 29 -4.02 -9.29 0.42
CA GLU A 29 -4.76 -9.61 1.63
C GLU A 29 -4.57 -8.57 2.76
N SER A 30 -3.51 -7.76 2.67
CA SER A 30 -3.18 -6.73 3.68
C SER A 30 -2.29 -5.63 3.11
N VAL A 31 -2.28 -4.47 3.78
CA VAL A 31 -1.32 -3.38 3.51
C VAL A 31 0.12 -3.86 3.65
N THR A 32 0.40 -4.68 4.67
CA THR A 32 1.75 -5.26 4.88
C THR A 32 2.15 -6.21 3.76
N ALA A 33 1.25 -7.08 3.29
CA ALA A 33 1.51 -7.95 2.14
C ALA A 33 1.78 -7.14 0.87
N ALA A 34 0.98 -6.10 0.64
CA ALA A 34 1.19 -5.17 -0.47
C ALA A 34 2.56 -4.49 -0.39
N ALA A 35 2.95 -3.99 0.80
CA ALA A 35 4.25 -3.35 1.00
C ALA A 35 5.43 -4.29 0.75
N LYS A 36 5.34 -5.53 1.26
CA LYS A 36 6.32 -6.57 0.98
C LYS A 36 6.41 -6.86 -0.52
N ALA A 37 5.29 -7.00 -1.21
CA ALA A 37 5.29 -7.31 -2.65
C ALA A 37 5.81 -6.14 -3.51
N MET A 38 5.53 -4.89 -3.14
CA MET A 38 5.81 -3.71 -3.97
C MET A 38 7.18 -3.09 -3.75
N PHE A 39 7.74 -3.25 -2.56
CA PHE A 39 9.02 -2.64 -2.18
C PHE A 39 10.02 -3.64 -1.60
N ASN A 40 9.68 -4.93 -1.56
CA ASN A 40 10.45 -5.95 -0.85
C ASN A 40 10.77 -5.57 0.61
N ASN A 41 9.91 -4.72 1.22
CA ASN A 41 10.13 -4.19 2.56
C ASN A 41 8.79 -3.98 3.28
N PRO A 42 8.44 -4.80 4.29
CA PRO A 42 7.20 -4.67 5.04
C PRO A 42 7.10 -3.37 5.84
N GLN A 43 8.21 -2.73 6.20
CA GLN A 43 8.21 -1.44 6.91
C GLN A 43 7.70 -0.28 6.05
N LYS A 44 7.71 -0.44 4.72
CA LYS A 44 7.11 0.54 3.80
C LYS A 44 5.58 0.51 3.77
N SER A 45 4.93 -0.34 4.59
CA SER A 45 3.49 -0.29 4.85
C SER A 45 3.03 1.09 5.33
N VAL A 46 3.85 1.81 6.10
CA VAL A 46 3.56 3.19 6.53
C VAL A 46 3.29 4.14 5.35
N LEU A 47 4.00 3.95 4.22
CA LEU A 47 3.78 4.77 3.02
C LEU A 47 2.40 4.50 2.40
N LEU A 48 1.96 3.24 2.40
CA LEU A 48 0.66 2.84 1.88
C LEU A 48 -0.47 3.29 2.81
N TYR A 49 -0.25 3.23 4.12
CA TYR A 49 -1.17 3.80 5.10
C TYR A 49 -1.33 5.31 4.95
N ASN A 50 -0.24 6.05 4.70
CA ASN A 50 -0.34 7.48 4.41
C ASN A 50 -1.18 7.76 3.16
N ILE A 51 -1.18 6.86 2.17
CA ILE A 51 -2.07 6.97 1.00
C ILE A 51 -3.52 6.72 1.40
N LEU A 52 -3.79 5.64 2.12
CA LEU A 52 -5.13 5.29 2.61
C LEU A 52 -5.72 6.37 3.52
N ALA A 53 -4.90 6.99 4.37
CA ALA A 53 -5.28 8.08 5.26
C ALA A 53 -5.36 9.44 4.55
N ASN A 54 -5.25 9.48 3.21
CA ASN A 54 -5.23 10.70 2.40
C ASN A 54 -4.14 11.72 2.79
N ARG A 55 -3.12 11.30 3.55
CA ARG A 55 -1.94 12.10 3.91
C ARG A 55 -0.93 12.18 2.76
N CYS A 56 -1.03 11.26 1.81
CA CYS A 56 -0.28 11.24 0.56
C CYS A 56 -1.21 10.78 -0.58
N LYS A 57 -1.00 11.26 -1.80
CA LYS A 57 -1.80 10.83 -2.96
C LYS A 57 -1.25 9.58 -3.64
N SER A 58 0.07 9.41 -3.62
CA SER A 58 0.75 8.26 -4.24
C SER A 58 2.21 8.15 -3.84
N VAL A 59 2.75 6.94 -3.94
CA VAL A 59 4.15 6.61 -3.70
C VAL A 59 4.77 5.98 -4.95
N LYS A 60 6.06 6.22 -5.21
CA LYS A 60 6.79 5.53 -6.27
C LYS A 60 7.03 4.09 -5.83
N CYS A 61 6.42 3.14 -6.53
CA CYS A 61 6.65 1.71 -6.34
C CYS A 61 7.88 1.26 -7.15
N GLU A 62 8.77 0.52 -6.49
CA GLU A 62 9.99 -0.02 -7.11
C GLU A 62 9.66 -1.18 -8.06
N LYS A 63 8.79 -2.11 -7.65
CA LYS A 63 8.39 -3.27 -8.46
C LYS A 63 7.78 -2.89 -9.82
N PHE A 64 6.89 -1.91 -9.84
CA PHE A 64 6.17 -1.50 -11.06
C PHE A 64 6.81 -0.30 -11.78
N ASN A 65 7.89 0.25 -11.23
CA ASN A 65 8.51 1.50 -11.69
C ASN A 65 7.50 2.64 -11.97
N THR A 66 6.40 2.71 -11.21
CA THR A 66 5.33 3.71 -11.39
C THR A 66 4.88 4.29 -10.06
N ARG A 67 4.12 5.39 -10.08
CA ARG A 67 3.45 5.88 -8.87
C ARG A 67 2.18 5.08 -8.67
N ILE A 68 1.91 4.67 -7.44
CA ILE A 68 0.76 3.85 -7.10
C ILE A 68 -0.17 4.57 -6.12
N SER A 69 -1.45 4.25 -6.18
CA SER A 69 -2.43 4.56 -5.15
C SER A 69 -2.99 3.27 -4.56
N VAL A 70 -3.58 3.35 -3.37
CA VAL A 70 -4.09 2.21 -2.61
C VAL A 70 -5.51 2.50 -2.19
N LYS A 71 -6.38 1.50 -2.28
CA LYS A 71 -7.75 1.56 -1.76
C LYS A 71 -8.03 0.30 -0.95
N TYR A 72 -8.80 0.41 0.13
CA TYR A 72 -9.36 -0.76 0.78
C TYR A 72 -10.36 -1.43 -0.16
N LEU A 73 -10.35 -2.75 -0.18
CA LEU A 73 -11.42 -3.55 -0.76
C LEU A 73 -12.53 -3.68 0.29
N SER A 74 -13.76 -3.35 -0.11
CA SER A 74 -14.97 -3.45 0.70
C SER A 74 -15.47 -4.89 0.78
#